data_AF-A6IDK4-F1
#
_entry.id   AF-A6IDK4-F1
#
_cell.length_a   1.000
_cell.length_b   1.000
_cell.length_c   1.000
_cell.angle_alpha   90.00
_cell.angle_beta   90.00
_cell.angle_gamma   90.00
#
_symmetry.space_group_name_H-M   'P 1'
#
loop_
_entity.id
_entity.type
_entity.pdbx_description
1 polymer ?
#
loop_
_entity_poly.entity_id
_entity_poly.type
_entity_poly.pdbx_seq_one_letter_code
_entity_poly.pdbx_strand_id
1 'polypeptide(L)'
;MEVKQIAIIGAGVSGLGAIKCCLEEGLEPTCFEKSNDIGGLWRYEETTERPGIYKSLTCNTSKEMTAFSDYPIPDHYPNYMHNSKMMEYLRMYARHFGLMKHIQFQTRVCRVRKRPDFSSSGQWDVVVEVDGKQKTYVFDGVMVCSGHSTEKCLPLQDFAGISKFQGKYLHSWEYRHPDSFVGKRVVVIGIGNSGADVAGEISHVAEQVFLSTRRGAWIWNRVWDNGNPLDTTLFTRYNRTIQKFYPTFLINRWAENKLNARFNHANYGLQAKHRFLSHQSIFSDNLPNHIITGRVLVKPNVKEFTPTSAIFEDGSEEIVDNVVFATGYTFSFPFLDDSSKILDSEHTMFKFVFPPQLEMPTLAFIGILQPVGATIPTSELQSRWVTRVFTGS
;
A
#
# COMPACT_ATOMS: atom_id res chain seq x y z
N MET A 1 -26.73 22.46 18.27
CA MET A 1 -25.51 21.74 18.68
C MET A 1 -24.34 22.44 18.01
N GLU A 2 -23.25 22.67 18.74
CA GLU A 2 -22.01 23.21 18.18
C GLU A 2 -21.47 22.23 17.14
N VAL A 3 -21.01 22.74 15.99
CA VAL A 3 -20.50 21.90 14.89
C VAL A 3 -19.13 21.37 15.29
N LYS A 4 -19.00 20.04 15.36
CA LYS A 4 -17.73 19.39 15.75
C LYS A 4 -16.68 19.56 14.67
N GLN A 5 -15.49 20.01 15.08
CA GLN A 5 -14.31 20.22 14.24
C GLN A 5 -13.49 18.94 14.17
N ILE A 6 -13.21 18.44 12.97
CA ILE A 6 -12.45 17.19 12.77
C ILE A 6 -11.15 17.46 12.02
N ALA A 7 -10.02 17.06 12.61
CA ALA A 7 -8.73 17.07 11.92
C ALA A 7 -8.58 15.81 11.06
N ILE A 8 -8.16 15.98 9.81
CA ILE A 8 -7.85 14.87 8.90
C ILE A 8 -6.38 14.96 8.50
N ILE A 9 -5.60 13.90 8.74
CA ILE A 9 -4.15 13.90 8.52
C ILE A 9 -3.83 13.18 7.21
N GLY A 10 -3.55 13.95 6.15
CA GLY A 10 -3.22 13.47 4.81
C GLY A 10 -4.39 13.49 3.82
N ALA A 11 -4.14 13.96 2.60
CA ALA A 11 -5.11 14.10 1.51
C ALA A 11 -4.95 13.02 0.42
N GLY A 12 -4.56 11.81 0.83
CA GLY A 12 -4.60 10.62 -0.01
C GLY A 12 -6.03 10.09 -0.21
N VAL A 13 -6.16 8.88 -0.77
CA VAL A 13 -7.47 8.24 -1.00
C VAL A 13 -8.33 8.16 0.27
N SER A 14 -7.72 7.80 1.41
CA SER A 14 -8.41 7.74 2.71
C SER A 14 -8.87 9.11 3.17
N GLY A 15 -8.02 10.13 3.02
CA GLY A 15 -8.32 11.50 3.43
C GLY A 15 -9.46 12.12 2.64
N LEU A 16 -9.47 11.96 1.32
CA LEU A 16 -10.55 12.43 0.46
C LEU A 16 -11.90 11.80 0.84
N GLY A 17 -11.91 10.48 1.07
CA GLY A 17 -13.09 9.78 1.59
C GLY A 17 -13.54 10.31 2.95
N ALA A 18 -12.59 10.53 3.88
CA ALA A 18 -12.86 11.06 5.21
C ALA A 18 -13.46 12.47 5.18
N ILE A 19 -12.92 13.39 4.38
CA ILE A 19 -13.45 14.76 4.24
C ILE A 19 -14.92 14.70 3.80
N LYS A 20 -15.20 13.92 2.75
CA LYS A 20 -16.55 13.78 2.21
C LYS A 20 -17.52 13.20 3.26
N CYS A 21 -17.12 12.15 3.97
CA CYS A 21 -17.95 11.54 5.02
C CYS A 21 -18.21 12.49 6.20
N CYS A 22 -17.23 13.33 6.57
CA CYS A 22 -17.45 14.36 7.60
C CYS A 22 -18.54 15.35 7.17
N LEU A 23 -18.47 15.83 5.93
CA LEU A 23 -19.46 16.77 5.39
C LEU A 23 -20.87 16.17 5.34
N GLU A 24 -21.00 14.89 4.99
CA GLU A 24 -22.30 14.20 4.95
C GLU A 24 -22.96 14.05 6.33
N GLU A 25 -22.18 13.92 7.39
CA GLU A 25 -22.67 13.84 8.78
C GLU A 25 -22.71 15.22 9.47
N GLY A 26 -22.53 16.32 8.72
CA GLY A 26 -22.62 17.69 9.24
C GLY A 26 -21.47 18.12 10.15
N LEU A 27 -20.32 17.43 10.06
CA LEU A 27 -19.08 17.79 10.75
C LEU A 27 -18.28 18.80 9.93
N GLU A 28 -17.36 19.54 10.57
CA GLU A 28 -16.48 20.51 9.89
C GLU A 28 -15.05 19.96 9.78
N PRO A 29 -14.65 19.42 8.61
CA PRO A 29 -13.32 18.86 8.42
C PRO A 29 -12.27 19.94 8.09
N THR A 30 -11.10 19.83 8.73
CA THR A 30 -9.86 20.47 8.31
C THR A 30 -8.82 19.38 8.00
N CYS A 31 -8.45 19.25 6.73
CA CYS A 31 -7.44 18.32 6.28
C CYS A 31 -6.07 18.99 6.17
N PHE A 32 -5.04 18.39 6.75
CA PHE A 32 -3.66 18.83 6.67
C PHE A 32 -2.88 17.89 5.75
N GLU A 33 -2.33 18.42 4.67
CA GLU A 33 -1.52 17.68 3.69
C GLU A 33 -0.10 18.24 3.65
N LYS A 34 0.89 17.38 3.86
CA LYS A 34 2.31 17.78 3.89
C LYS A 34 2.82 18.20 2.51
N SER A 35 2.25 17.64 1.45
CA SER A 35 2.60 17.95 0.07
C SER A 35 1.75 19.08 -0.48
N ASN A 36 1.97 19.43 -1.74
CA ASN A 36 1.30 20.51 -2.46
C ASN A 36 0.12 20.04 -3.35
N ASP A 37 -0.26 18.77 -3.30
CA ASP A 37 -1.40 18.23 -4.07
C ASP A 37 -2.02 17.03 -3.32
N ILE A 38 -3.18 16.59 -3.77
CA ILE A 38 -3.89 15.42 -3.25
C ILE A 38 -3.31 14.11 -3.79
N GLY A 39 -3.92 12.99 -3.41
CA GLY A 39 -3.74 11.67 -4.03
C GLY A 39 -2.71 10.79 -3.33
N GLY A 40 -1.79 11.39 -2.58
CA GLY A 40 -0.79 10.67 -1.77
C GLY A 40 0.02 9.72 -2.65
N LEU A 41 -0.03 8.41 -2.35
CA LEU A 41 0.72 7.37 -3.05
C LEU A 41 0.52 7.38 -4.57
N TRP A 42 -0.68 7.68 -5.06
CA TRP A 42 -1.00 7.60 -6.49
C TRP A 42 -0.38 8.72 -7.31
N ARG A 43 0.12 9.77 -6.65
CA ARG A 43 0.76 10.90 -7.31
C ARG A 43 2.21 10.54 -7.61
N TYR A 44 2.45 10.11 -8.85
CA TYR A 44 3.81 9.90 -9.34
C TYR A 44 4.60 11.22 -9.35
N GLU A 45 5.81 11.18 -8.80
CA GLU A 45 6.81 12.25 -8.87
C GLU A 45 8.15 11.63 -9.25
N GLU A 46 8.89 12.30 -10.15
CA GLU A 46 10.19 11.82 -10.61
C GLU A 46 11.23 11.82 -9.48
N THR A 47 11.09 12.71 -8.50
CA THR A 47 12.05 12.87 -7.42
C THR A 47 11.94 11.75 -6.37
N THR A 48 13.08 11.44 -5.73
CA THR A 48 13.20 10.42 -4.68
C THR A 48 13.06 10.99 -3.27
N GLU A 49 12.69 12.26 -3.11
CA GLU A 49 12.60 12.90 -1.78
C GLU A 49 11.39 12.42 -0.96
N ARG A 50 10.41 11.77 -1.61
CA ARG A 50 9.16 11.34 -1.00
C ARG A 50 8.84 9.88 -1.32
N PRO A 51 8.02 9.22 -0.47
CA PRO A 51 7.44 7.94 -0.82
C PRO A 51 6.71 8.00 -2.13
N GLY A 52 7.17 7.17 -3.06
CA GLY A 52 6.77 7.25 -4.44
C GLY A 52 6.52 5.86 -5.01
N ILE A 53 5.70 5.88 -6.04
CA ILE A 53 5.45 4.77 -6.93
C ILE A 53 6.38 4.87 -8.13
N TYR A 54 6.63 3.75 -8.80
CA TYR A 54 7.28 3.75 -10.10
C TYR A 54 6.31 4.17 -11.20
N LYS A 55 6.87 4.70 -12.29
CA LYS A 55 6.12 5.41 -13.33
C LYS A 55 5.04 4.57 -13.97
N SER A 56 5.30 3.26 -14.14
CA SER A 56 4.43 2.30 -14.81
C SER A 56 3.38 1.64 -13.90
N LEU A 57 3.33 2.00 -12.60
CA LEU A 57 2.43 1.37 -11.64
C LEU A 57 0.98 1.37 -12.14
N THR A 58 0.38 0.19 -12.16
CA THR A 58 -1.02 -0.05 -12.55
C THR A 58 -1.75 -0.71 -11.38
N CYS A 59 -3.03 -0.36 -11.18
CA CYS A 59 -3.86 -0.95 -10.14
C CYS A 59 -3.93 -2.48 -10.26
N ASN A 60 -3.97 -3.16 -9.11
CA ASN A 60 -4.21 -4.61 -9.02
C ASN A 60 -5.69 -4.97 -8.87
N THR A 61 -6.53 -3.95 -8.66
CA THR A 61 -7.98 -4.05 -8.52
C THR A 61 -8.66 -3.36 -9.70
N SER A 62 -9.75 -3.93 -10.15
CA SER A 62 -10.56 -3.42 -11.24
C SER A 62 -11.28 -2.12 -10.85
N LYS A 63 -11.61 -1.29 -11.84
CA LYS A 63 -12.26 0.00 -11.63
C LYS A 63 -13.59 -0.15 -10.87
N GLU A 64 -14.42 -1.13 -11.23
CA GLU A 64 -15.72 -1.37 -10.59
C GLU A 64 -15.60 -1.78 -9.12
N MET A 65 -14.50 -2.43 -8.75
CA MET A 65 -14.22 -2.84 -7.37
C MET A 65 -13.41 -1.79 -6.59
N THR A 66 -12.94 -0.74 -7.26
CA THR A 66 -12.04 0.29 -6.70
C THR A 66 -12.72 1.64 -6.51
N ALA A 67 -13.79 1.95 -7.24
CA ALA A 67 -14.49 3.22 -7.14
C ALA A 67 -15.00 3.53 -5.72
N PHE A 68 -15.21 4.81 -5.45
CA PHE A 68 -16.01 5.24 -4.30
C PHE A 68 -17.45 4.84 -4.56
N SER A 69 -18.19 4.48 -3.50
CA SER A 69 -19.49 3.80 -3.64
C SER A 69 -20.56 4.62 -4.35
N ASP A 70 -20.42 5.95 -4.36
CA ASP A 70 -21.34 6.92 -4.95
C ASP A 70 -20.72 7.73 -6.09
N TYR A 71 -19.53 7.34 -6.57
CA TYR A 71 -18.87 8.03 -7.68
C TYR A 71 -18.15 7.03 -8.59
N PRO A 72 -18.84 6.47 -9.60
CA PRO A 72 -18.25 5.48 -10.49
C PRO A 72 -17.11 6.05 -11.31
N ILE A 73 -16.11 5.22 -11.59
CA ILE A 73 -15.03 5.55 -12.53
C ILE A 73 -15.61 5.61 -13.96
N PRO A 74 -15.20 6.56 -14.82
CA PRO A 74 -15.81 6.72 -16.15
C PRO A 74 -15.77 5.46 -17.03
N ASP A 75 -16.81 5.28 -17.85
CA ASP A 75 -16.99 4.12 -18.73
C ASP A 75 -15.78 3.85 -19.63
N HIS A 76 -15.19 4.92 -20.19
CA HIS A 76 -14.06 4.85 -21.12
C HIS A 76 -12.71 4.55 -20.43
N TYR A 77 -12.64 4.52 -19.10
CA TYR A 77 -11.40 4.17 -18.39
C TYR A 77 -11.19 2.64 -18.44
N PRO A 78 -9.93 2.18 -18.51
CA PRO A 78 -9.61 0.76 -18.52
C PRO A 78 -9.97 0.11 -17.17
N ASN A 79 -10.25 -1.20 -17.18
CA ASN A 79 -10.56 -1.95 -15.96
C ASN A 79 -9.43 -1.88 -14.93
N TYR A 80 -8.17 -2.02 -15.35
CA TYR A 80 -7.01 -1.83 -14.48
C TYR A 80 -6.31 -0.53 -14.88
N MET A 81 -6.37 0.46 -13.98
CA MET A 81 -5.95 1.82 -14.28
C MET A 81 -4.47 2.03 -14.01
N HIS A 82 -3.78 2.70 -14.94
CA HIS A 82 -2.48 3.30 -14.67
C HIS A 82 -2.58 4.34 -13.54
N ASN A 83 -1.51 4.56 -12.77
CA ASN A 83 -1.50 5.52 -11.67
C ASN A 83 -1.98 6.93 -12.08
N SER A 84 -1.65 7.39 -13.29
CA SER A 84 -2.13 8.68 -13.79
C SER A 84 -3.65 8.74 -13.96
N LYS A 85 -4.30 7.64 -14.39
CA LYS A 85 -5.75 7.54 -14.49
C LYS A 85 -6.40 7.49 -13.11
N MET A 86 -5.78 6.83 -12.15
CA MET A 86 -6.23 6.91 -10.75
C MET A 86 -6.16 8.36 -10.23
N MET A 87 -5.07 9.08 -10.50
CA MET A 87 -4.95 10.48 -10.10
C MET A 87 -5.98 11.40 -10.76
N GLU A 88 -6.28 11.19 -12.04
CA GLU A 88 -7.38 11.90 -12.72
C GLU A 88 -8.72 11.64 -12.00
N TYR A 89 -9.04 10.39 -11.70
CA TYR A 89 -10.25 10.03 -10.97
C TYR A 89 -10.33 10.68 -9.57
N LEU A 90 -9.23 10.70 -8.80
CA LEU A 90 -9.21 11.35 -7.48
C LEU A 90 -9.44 12.87 -7.58
N ARG A 91 -8.90 13.53 -8.62
CA ARG A 91 -9.17 14.94 -8.89
C ARG A 91 -10.63 15.18 -9.31
N MET A 92 -11.22 14.27 -10.08
CA MET A 92 -12.65 14.31 -10.41
C MET A 92 -13.51 14.23 -9.16
N TYR A 93 -13.24 13.25 -8.28
CA TYR A 93 -13.93 13.07 -7.01
C TYR A 93 -13.82 14.32 -6.11
N ALA A 94 -12.59 14.82 -5.90
CA ALA A 94 -12.34 15.99 -5.08
C ALA A 94 -13.04 17.26 -5.61
N ARG A 95 -13.11 17.42 -6.94
CA ARG A 95 -13.84 18.53 -7.57
C ARG A 95 -15.35 18.38 -7.43
N HIS A 96 -15.87 17.19 -7.71
CA HIS A 96 -17.31 16.92 -7.68
C HIS A 96 -17.93 17.20 -6.32
N PHE A 97 -17.27 16.76 -5.24
CA PHE A 97 -17.73 16.97 -3.87
C PHE A 97 -17.18 18.26 -3.22
N GLY A 98 -16.43 19.08 -3.96
CA GLY A 98 -15.91 20.36 -3.44
C GLY A 98 -14.93 20.24 -2.27
N LEU A 99 -14.13 19.17 -2.24
CA LEU A 99 -13.29 18.80 -1.08
C LEU A 99 -12.06 19.69 -0.90
N MET A 100 -11.56 20.28 -1.99
CA MET A 100 -10.27 21.00 -2.01
C MET A 100 -10.22 22.17 -1.02
N LYS A 101 -11.35 22.84 -0.75
CA LYS A 101 -11.43 23.97 0.18
C LYS A 101 -11.20 23.60 1.65
N HIS A 102 -11.28 22.31 1.97
CA HIS A 102 -11.04 21.77 3.31
C HIS A 102 -9.59 21.31 3.51
N ILE A 103 -8.73 21.47 2.51
CA ILE A 103 -7.35 20.97 2.53
C ILE A 103 -6.37 22.14 2.65
N GLN A 104 -5.53 22.08 3.68
CA GLN A 104 -4.38 22.94 3.85
C GLN A 104 -3.13 22.18 3.39
N PHE A 105 -2.65 22.53 2.19
CA PHE A 105 -1.44 21.97 1.61
C PHE A 105 -0.18 22.54 2.28
N GLN A 106 0.96 21.89 2.03
CA GLN A 106 2.27 22.26 2.58
C GLN A 106 2.23 22.44 4.11
N THR A 107 1.34 21.69 4.77
CA THR A 107 1.07 21.80 6.20
C THR A 107 1.31 20.44 6.83
N ARG A 108 2.45 20.31 7.51
CA ARG A 108 2.86 19.06 8.14
C ARG A 108 2.28 18.97 9.54
N VAL A 109 1.53 17.91 9.84
CA VAL A 109 1.16 17.61 11.24
C VAL A 109 2.38 17.09 11.97
N CYS A 110 2.81 17.82 13.00
CA CYS A 110 3.99 17.51 13.80
C CYS A 110 3.64 16.77 15.08
N ARG A 111 2.49 17.07 15.67
CA ARG A 111 2.09 16.52 16.96
C ARG A 111 0.57 16.47 17.11
N VAL A 112 0.06 15.41 17.73
CA VAL A 112 -1.34 15.18 18.09
C VAL A 112 -1.33 14.67 19.52
N ARG A 113 -1.93 15.43 20.44
CA ARG A 113 -1.94 15.10 21.88
C ARG A 113 -3.33 15.27 22.46
N LYS A 114 -3.66 14.43 23.43
CA LYS A 114 -4.85 14.60 24.26
C LYS A 114 -4.79 15.94 24.99
N ARG A 115 -5.89 16.69 25.04
CA ARG A 115 -5.98 17.87 25.91
C ARG A 115 -5.98 17.48 27.39
N PRO A 116 -5.63 18.39 28.31
CA PRO A 116 -5.67 18.10 29.75
C PRO A 116 -7.05 17.65 30.26
N ASP A 117 -8.13 18.07 29.60
CA ASP A 117 -9.51 17.72 29.92
C ASP A 117 -10.07 16.58 29.04
N PHE A 118 -9.22 15.79 28.37
CA PHE A 118 -9.63 14.77 27.40
C PHE A 118 -10.67 13.77 27.92
N SER A 119 -10.61 13.40 29.20
CA SER A 119 -11.57 12.45 29.80
C SER A 119 -13.01 12.97 29.83
N SER A 120 -13.23 14.28 29.72
CA SER A 120 -14.55 14.89 29.60
C SER A 120 -14.80 15.49 28.21
N SER A 121 -13.79 16.13 27.61
CA SER A 121 -13.92 16.83 26.32
C SER A 121 -13.75 15.91 25.11
N GLY A 122 -12.89 14.89 25.21
CA GLY A 122 -12.44 14.07 24.09
C GLY A 122 -11.60 14.83 23.04
N GLN A 123 -11.16 16.05 23.33
CA GLN A 123 -10.52 16.94 22.36
C GLN A 123 -9.00 16.77 22.25
N TRP A 124 -8.47 17.11 21.08
CA TRP A 124 -7.06 16.98 20.73
C TRP A 124 -6.43 18.34 20.43
N ASP A 125 -5.20 18.56 20.91
CA ASP A 125 -4.33 19.60 20.37
C ASP A 125 -3.57 19.02 19.18
N VAL A 126 -3.73 19.64 18.01
CA VAL A 126 -3.03 19.30 16.77
C VAL A 126 -2.04 20.41 16.44
N VAL A 127 -0.75 20.09 16.51
CA VAL A 127 0.34 21.00 16.15
C VAL A 127 0.75 20.74 14.71
N VAL A 128 0.70 21.79 13.90
CA VAL A 128 1.09 21.76 12.49
C VAL A 128 2.23 22.73 12.23
N GLU A 129 3.05 22.43 11.23
CA GLU A 129 4.12 23.28 10.74
C GLU A 129 3.82 23.76 9.32
N VAL A 130 3.88 25.07 9.13
CA VAL A 130 3.72 25.76 7.84
C VAL A 130 4.87 26.76 7.70
N ASP A 131 5.64 26.67 6.63
CA ASP A 131 6.82 27.53 6.37
C ASP A 131 7.79 27.61 7.57
N GLY A 132 8.02 26.47 8.24
CA GLY A 132 8.88 26.37 9.42
C GLY A 132 8.30 26.96 10.71
N LYS A 133 7.06 27.45 10.70
CA LYS A 133 6.36 27.99 11.88
C LYS A 133 5.32 27.01 12.38
N GLN A 134 5.32 26.77 13.68
CA GLN A 134 4.32 25.91 14.30
C GLN A 134 3.07 26.68 14.72
N LYS A 135 1.91 26.05 14.51
CA LYS A 135 0.60 26.51 14.98
C LYS A 135 -0.12 25.35 15.65
N THR A 136 -0.91 25.65 16.66
CA THR A 136 -1.72 24.66 17.38
C THR A 136 -3.19 24.94 17.18
N TYR A 137 -3.95 23.90 16.90
CA TYR A 137 -5.40 23.92 16.72
C TYR A 137 -6.04 22.91 17.65
N VAL A 138 -7.28 23.17 18.07
CA VAL A 138 -8.08 22.25 18.88
C VAL A 138 -9.13 21.61 18.01
N PHE A 139 -9.29 20.28 18.12
CA PHE A 139 -10.28 19.52 17.37
C PHE A 139 -11.05 18.55 18.27
N ASP A 140 -12.32 18.31 17.94
CA ASP A 140 -13.21 17.36 18.63
C ASP A 140 -12.97 15.91 18.22
N GLY A 141 -12.30 15.71 17.08
CA GLY A 141 -11.85 14.39 16.65
C GLY A 141 -10.74 14.45 15.62
N VAL A 142 -10.04 13.33 15.47
CA VAL A 142 -8.90 13.19 14.55
C VAL A 142 -9.05 11.92 13.73
N MET A 143 -8.93 12.05 12.40
CA MET A 143 -8.88 10.93 11.45
C MET A 143 -7.49 10.86 10.81
N VAL A 144 -6.73 9.83 11.18
CA VAL A 144 -5.38 9.58 10.67
C VAL A 144 -5.46 8.88 9.32
N CYS A 145 -5.07 9.58 8.26
CA CYS A 145 -5.13 9.13 6.86
C CYS A 145 -3.73 9.13 6.20
N SER A 146 -2.66 8.99 6.99
CA SER A 146 -1.27 9.18 6.57
C SER A 146 -0.68 8.02 5.74
N GLY A 147 -1.44 6.94 5.54
CA GLY A 147 -1.01 5.72 4.86
C GLY A 147 -0.13 4.80 5.74
N HIS A 148 0.19 3.63 5.19
CA HIS A 148 0.94 2.56 5.89
C HIS A 148 2.21 2.12 5.16
N SER A 149 2.62 2.82 4.10
CA SER A 149 3.86 2.58 3.35
C SER A 149 4.80 3.78 3.47
N THR A 150 5.06 4.20 4.70
CA THR A 150 5.78 5.45 5.00
C THR A 150 7.28 5.24 5.13
N GLU A 151 7.71 4.11 5.68
CA GLU A 151 9.11 3.81 5.97
C GLU A 151 9.57 2.57 5.20
N LYS A 152 10.76 2.64 4.61
CA LYS A 152 11.35 1.52 3.86
C LYS A 152 11.78 0.43 4.84
N CYS A 153 11.37 -0.82 4.61
CA CYS A 153 11.96 -1.94 5.32
C CYS A 153 13.22 -2.37 4.56
N LEU A 154 14.41 -1.98 5.04
CA LEU A 154 15.69 -2.30 4.40
C LEU A 154 16.58 -3.12 5.36
N PRO A 155 16.38 -4.45 5.45
CA PRO A 155 17.06 -5.29 6.42
C PRO A 155 18.50 -5.66 5.99
N LEU A 156 19.37 -4.65 5.85
CA LEU A 156 20.76 -4.85 5.40
C LEU A 156 21.55 -5.81 6.30
N GLN A 157 21.22 -5.85 7.59
CA GLN A 157 21.82 -6.75 8.57
C GLN A 157 21.58 -8.24 8.26
N ASP A 158 20.54 -8.57 7.49
CA ASP A 158 20.21 -9.94 7.13
C ASP A 158 21.02 -10.43 5.92
N PHE A 159 21.78 -9.56 5.26
CA PHE A 159 22.56 -9.86 4.06
C PHE A 159 24.06 -9.66 4.33
N ALA A 160 24.74 -10.75 4.70
CA ALA A 160 26.18 -10.73 4.93
C ALA A 160 26.93 -10.14 3.73
N GLY A 161 27.93 -9.29 4.00
CA GLY A 161 28.78 -8.72 2.96
C GLY A 161 28.16 -7.60 2.10
N ILE A 162 26.89 -7.21 2.30
CA ILE A 162 26.26 -6.12 1.53
C ILE A 162 27.03 -4.78 1.64
N SER A 163 27.69 -4.54 2.78
CA SER A 163 28.55 -3.36 2.99
C SER A 163 29.83 -3.37 2.15
N LYS A 164 30.25 -4.53 1.64
CA LYS A 164 31.42 -4.70 0.77
C LYS A 164 31.05 -4.63 -0.71
N PHE A 165 29.77 -4.77 -1.06
CA PHE A 165 29.29 -4.73 -2.44
C PHE A 165 29.61 -3.38 -3.08
N GLN A 166 30.31 -3.39 -4.20
CA GLN A 166 30.77 -2.17 -4.90
C GLN A 166 29.74 -1.64 -5.90
N GLY A 167 28.75 -2.46 -6.26
CA GLY A 167 27.63 -2.04 -7.10
C GLY A 167 26.64 -1.15 -6.35
N LYS A 168 25.61 -0.68 -7.06
CA LYS A 168 24.57 0.16 -6.43
C LYS A 168 23.49 -0.72 -5.84
N TYR A 169 22.93 -0.31 -4.70
CA TYR A 169 21.69 -0.91 -4.21
C TYR A 169 20.70 0.17 -3.80
N LEU A 170 19.43 -0.14 -3.95
CA LEU A 170 18.32 0.76 -3.61
C LEU A 170 17.12 -0.03 -3.10
N HIS A 171 16.21 0.64 -2.40
CA HIS A 171 14.90 0.08 -2.10
C HIS A 171 13.93 0.30 -3.27
N SER A 172 12.91 -0.56 -3.42
CA SER A 172 11.85 -0.41 -4.44
C SER A 172 11.12 0.94 -4.41
N TRP A 173 11.18 1.64 -3.27
CA TRP A 173 10.67 3.00 -3.06
C TRP A 173 11.43 4.07 -3.87
N GLU A 174 12.70 3.81 -4.19
CA GLU A 174 13.60 4.70 -4.95
C GLU A 174 13.56 4.41 -6.44
N TYR A 175 13.01 3.24 -6.81
CA TYR A 175 12.84 2.87 -8.20
C TYR A 175 11.74 3.74 -8.87
N ARG A 176 12.00 4.18 -10.10
CA ARG A 176 11.08 5.03 -10.89
C ARG A 176 10.84 4.50 -12.28
N HIS A 177 11.92 4.16 -12.99
CA HIS A 177 11.91 3.66 -14.35
C HIS A 177 13.19 2.82 -14.59
N PRO A 178 13.23 1.99 -15.64
CA PRO A 178 14.29 0.99 -15.79
C PRO A 178 15.59 1.51 -16.43
N ASP A 179 15.66 2.77 -16.87
CA ASP A 179 16.76 3.29 -17.72
C ASP A 179 18.16 3.15 -17.09
N SER A 180 18.28 3.25 -15.77
CA SER A 180 19.57 3.09 -15.08
C SER A 180 20.08 1.64 -15.03
N PHE A 181 19.26 0.68 -15.47
CA PHE A 181 19.55 -0.75 -15.49
C PHE A 181 19.82 -1.31 -16.90
N VAL A 182 19.89 -0.46 -17.92
CA VAL A 182 20.19 -0.88 -19.31
C VAL A 182 21.52 -1.63 -19.36
N GLY A 183 21.49 -2.87 -19.88
CA GLY A 183 22.66 -3.73 -20.02
C GLY A 183 23.32 -4.13 -18.69
N LYS A 184 22.59 -4.07 -17.57
CA LYS A 184 23.09 -4.44 -16.24
C LYS A 184 22.61 -5.80 -15.79
N ARG A 185 23.34 -6.40 -14.87
CA ARG A 185 22.94 -7.61 -14.14
C ARG A 185 22.36 -7.19 -12.80
N VAL A 186 21.10 -7.54 -12.56
CA VAL A 186 20.31 -6.97 -11.44
C VAL A 186 19.71 -8.07 -10.58
N VAL A 187 19.90 -7.99 -9.26
CA VAL A 187 19.18 -8.84 -8.31
C VAL A 187 18.03 -8.05 -7.69
N VAL A 188 16.81 -8.57 -7.80
CA VAL A 188 15.63 -8.06 -7.10
C VAL A 188 15.34 -8.98 -5.91
N ILE A 189 15.42 -8.45 -4.69
CA ILE A 189 15.22 -9.19 -3.44
C ILE A 189 13.78 -9.01 -2.97
N GLY A 190 13.04 -10.11 -2.87
CA GLY A 190 11.66 -10.13 -2.41
C GLY A 190 10.67 -10.19 -3.56
N ILE A 191 9.66 -11.06 -3.41
CA ILE A 191 8.61 -11.30 -4.40
C ILE A 191 7.26 -10.74 -3.94
N GLY A 192 7.24 -9.49 -3.46
CA GLY A 192 5.97 -8.74 -3.34
C GLY A 192 5.47 -8.27 -4.70
N ASN A 193 4.33 -7.56 -4.73
CA ASN A 193 3.85 -6.90 -5.96
C ASN A 193 4.93 -6.01 -6.58
N SER A 194 5.60 -5.17 -5.77
CA SER A 194 6.72 -4.36 -6.24
C SER A 194 7.89 -5.19 -6.79
N GLY A 195 8.22 -6.31 -6.15
CA GLY A 195 9.32 -7.16 -6.61
C GLY A 195 9.02 -7.80 -7.97
N ALA A 196 7.79 -8.30 -8.15
CA ALA A 196 7.34 -8.88 -9.41
C ALA A 196 7.29 -7.85 -10.54
N ASP A 197 6.72 -6.66 -10.27
CA ASP A 197 6.59 -5.59 -11.27
C ASP A 197 7.96 -5.02 -11.65
N VAL A 198 8.83 -4.71 -10.67
CA VAL A 198 10.17 -4.17 -10.92
C VAL A 198 11.06 -5.19 -11.62
N ALA A 199 11.04 -6.46 -11.22
CA ALA A 199 11.78 -7.50 -11.92
C ALA A 199 11.31 -7.67 -13.37
N GLY A 200 10.00 -7.67 -13.59
CA GLY A 200 9.42 -7.72 -14.94
C GLY A 200 9.85 -6.52 -15.80
N GLU A 201 9.73 -5.31 -15.26
CA GLU A 201 10.05 -4.08 -15.99
C GLU A 201 11.55 -3.97 -16.32
N ILE A 202 12.43 -4.19 -15.34
CA ILE A 202 13.89 -4.15 -15.55
C ILE A 202 14.32 -5.21 -16.56
N SER A 203 13.67 -6.37 -16.62
CA SER A 203 14.02 -7.45 -17.55
C SER A 203 13.85 -7.11 -19.03
N HIS A 204 13.21 -5.97 -19.36
CA HIS A 204 13.15 -5.48 -20.73
C HIS A 204 14.43 -4.80 -21.21
N VAL A 205 15.27 -4.30 -20.29
CA VAL A 205 16.45 -3.49 -20.63
C VAL A 205 17.76 -4.03 -20.04
N ALA A 206 17.67 -4.80 -18.95
CA ALA A 206 18.81 -5.41 -18.29
C ALA A 206 19.44 -6.53 -19.14
N GLU A 207 20.73 -6.81 -18.90
CA GLU A 207 21.39 -8.00 -19.44
C GLU A 207 20.78 -9.26 -18.81
N GLN A 208 20.59 -9.25 -17.50
CA GLN A 208 19.98 -10.36 -16.76
C GLN A 208 19.33 -9.85 -15.47
N VAL A 209 18.13 -10.35 -15.17
CA VAL A 209 17.47 -10.14 -13.87
C VAL A 209 17.44 -11.45 -13.08
N PHE A 210 17.78 -11.38 -11.80
CA PHE A 210 17.62 -12.45 -10.82
C PHE A 210 16.55 -12.06 -9.80
N LEU A 211 15.47 -12.84 -9.72
CA LEU A 211 14.41 -12.61 -8.73
C LEU A 211 14.63 -13.54 -7.54
N SER A 212 15.13 -12.98 -6.44
CA SER A 212 15.46 -13.72 -5.22
C SER A 212 14.25 -13.80 -4.29
N THR A 213 13.89 -15.02 -3.88
CA THR A 213 12.78 -15.26 -2.94
C THR A 213 13.11 -16.31 -1.87
N ARG A 214 12.79 -16.01 -0.62
CA ARG A 214 12.97 -16.91 0.53
C ARG A 214 11.91 -18.01 0.62
N ARG A 215 10.70 -17.73 0.14
CA ARG A 215 9.50 -18.56 0.41
C ARG A 215 8.71 -18.97 -0.82
N GLY A 216 9.04 -18.46 -2.00
CA GLY A 216 8.17 -18.56 -3.18
C GLY A 216 6.89 -17.73 -3.00
N ALA A 217 6.00 -17.78 -3.99
CA ALA A 217 4.75 -17.03 -3.99
C ALA A 217 3.73 -17.61 -4.97
N TRP A 218 2.45 -17.53 -4.61
CA TRP A 218 1.36 -17.77 -5.55
C TRP A 218 1.10 -16.51 -6.38
N ILE A 219 1.24 -16.59 -7.70
CA ILE A 219 1.07 -15.45 -8.61
C ILE A 219 -0.32 -15.45 -9.22
N TRP A 220 -1.04 -14.36 -8.98
CA TRP A 220 -2.37 -14.08 -9.49
C TRP A 220 -2.26 -13.30 -10.81
N ASN A 221 -3.30 -13.38 -11.65
CA ASN A 221 -3.45 -12.58 -12.87
C ASN A 221 -4.66 -11.67 -12.75
N ARG A 222 -4.55 -10.47 -13.32
CA ARG A 222 -5.65 -9.52 -13.47
C ARG A 222 -6.66 -10.06 -14.49
N VAL A 223 -6.17 -10.57 -15.62
CA VAL A 223 -7.00 -11.15 -16.68
C VAL A 223 -7.38 -12.58 -16.30
N TRP A 224 -8.59 -12.80 -15.79
CA TRP A 224 -9.06 -14.10 -15.29
C TRP A 224 -9.90 -14.85 -16.33
N ASP A 225 -10.82 -15.70 -15.87
CA ASP A 225 -11.69 -16.52 -16.70
C ASP A 225 -12.48 -15.68 -17.72
N ASN A 226 -12.41 -16.10 -18.99
CA ASN A 226 -13.02 -15.43 -20.14
C ASN A 226 -12.55 -13.98 -20.37
N GLY A 227 -11.38 -13.60 -19.84
CA GLY A 227 -10.86 -12.24 -19.95
C GLY A 227 -11.48 -11.25 -18.96
N ASN A 228 -12.33 -11.71 -18.04
CA ASN A 228 -12.92 -10.85 -17.02
C ASN A 228 -11.88 -10.46 -15.96
N PRO A 229 -12.06 -9.29 -15.30
CA PRO A 229 -11.28 -8.95 -14.12
C PRO A 229 -11.42 -10.03 -13.03
N LEU A 230 -10.29 -10.38 -12.40
CA LEU A 230 -10.24 -11.42 -11.38
C LEU A 230 -11.15 -11.11 -10.19
N ASP A 231 -11.07 -9.89 -9.69
CA ASP A 231 -11.75 -9.43 -8.49
C ASP A 231 -13.27 -9.33 -8.68
N THR A 232 -13.76 -8.89 -9.85
CA THR A 232 -15.20 -8.94 -10.16
C THR A 232 -15.73 -10.37 -10.22
N THR A 233 -14.89 -11.32 -10.64
CA THR A 233 -15.25 -12.74 -10.75
C THR A 233 -15.21 -13.45 -9.39
N LEU A 234 -14.18 -13.18 -8.59
CA LEU A 234 -13.94 -13.88 -7.33
C LEU A 234 -14.64 -13.24 -6.13
N PHE A 235 -14.71 -11.91 -6.05
CA PHE A 235 -15.19 -11.19 -4.87
C PHE A 235 -16.70 -10.94 -4.90
N THR A 236 -17.47 -12.01 -5.06
CA THR A 236 -18.93 -11.96 -5.04
C THR A 236 -19.50 -12.41 -3.69
N ARG A 237 -20.71 -11.94 -3.34
CA ARG A 237 -21.44 -12.42 -2.15
C ARG A 237 -21.73 -13.92 -2.23
N TYR A 238 -21.96 -14.44 -3.44
CA TYR A 238 -22.14 -15.87 -3.68
C TYR A 238 -20.90 -16.66 -3.30
N ASN A 239 -19.73 -16.30 -3.84
CA ASN A 239 -18.46 -16.95 -3.51
C ASN A 239 -18.12 -16.80 -2.02
N ARG A 240 -18.39 -15.64 -1.42
CA ARG A 240 -18.20 -15.43 0.02
C ARG A 240 -19.10 -16.33 0.87
N THR A 241 -20.34 -16.56 0.44
CA THR A 241 -21.28 -17.47 1.11
C THR A 241 -20.81 -18.91 0.97
N ILE A 242 -20.41 -19.33 -0.24
CA ILE A 242 -19.78 -20.64 -0.49
C ILE A 242 -18.60 -20.86 0.45
N GLN A 243 -17.66 -19.91 0.53
CA GLN A 243 -16.47 -20.02 1.37
C GLN A 243 -16.78 -20.25 2.86
N LYS A 244 -17.96 -19.89 3.35
CA LYS A 244 -18.38 -20.18 4.74
C LYS A 244 -18.72 -21.66 4.96
N PHE A 245 -19.15 -22.36 3.91
CA PHE A 245 -19.56 -23.76 3.98
C PHE A 245 -18.44 -24.74 3.62
N TYR A 246 -17.42 -24.30 2.87
CA TYR A 246 -16.29 -25.16 2.51
C TYR A 246 -15.11 -25.01 3.47
N PRO A 247 -14.52 -26.13 3.93
CA PRO A 247 -13.28 -26.09 4.69
C PRO A 247 -12.15 -25.34 3.96
N THR A 248 -11.38 -24.55 4.72
CA THR A 248 -10.26 -23.74 4.22
C THR A 248 -9.25 -24.51 3.37
N PHE A 249 -8.99 -25.79 3.68
CA PHE A 249 -8.05 -26.60 2.91
C PHE A 249 -8.54 -26.91 1.48
N LEU A 250 -9.86 -27.09 1.28
CA LEU A 250 -10.44 -27.30 -0.04
C LEU A 250 -10.37 -26.03 -0.89
N ILE A 251 -10.64 -24.87 -0.28
CA ILE A 251 -10.53 -23.57 -0.96
C ILE A 251 -9.09 -23.34 -1.41
N ASN A 252 -8.11 -23.58 -0.52
CA ASN A 252 -6.70 -23.49 -0.88
C ASN A 252 -6.35 -24.45 -2.02
N ARG A 253 -6.75 -25.72 -1.93
CA ARG A 253 -6.45 -26.71 -2.97
C ARG A 253 -7.05 -26.33 -4.32
N TRP A 254 -8.30 -25.87 -4.35
CA TRP A 254 -8.94 -25.40 -5.58
C TRP A 254 -8.18 -24.21 -6.17
N ALA A 255 -7.86 -23.21 -5.36
CA ALA A 255 -7.18 -22.00 -5.82
C ALA A 255 -5.76 -22.30 -6.33
N GLU A 256 -4.99 -23.09 -5.58
CA GLU A 256 -3.63 -23.51 -5.97
C GLU A 256 -3.64 -24.34 -7.27
N ASN A 257 -4.61 -25.23 -7.44
CA ASN A 257 -4.79 -25.98 -8.69
C ASN A 257 -5.14 -25.04 -9.85
N LYS A 258 -6.01 -24.06 -9.62
CA LYS A 258 -6.40 -23.08 -10.64
C LYS A 258 -5.21 -22.21 -11.08
N LEU A 259 -4.39 -21.75 -10.14
CA LEU A 259 -3.17 -21.01 -10.46
C LEU A 259 -2.13 -21.88 -11.17
N ASN A 260 -1.93 -23.13 -10.72
CA ASN A 260 -1.01 -24.06 -11.37
C ASN A 260 -1.45 -24.49 -12.78
N ALA A 261 -2.75 -24.48 -13.06
CA ALA A 261 -3.27 -24.76 -14.40
C ALA A 261 -2.88 -23.67 -15.41
N ARG A 262 -2.68 -22.42 -14.96
CA ARG A 262 -2.16 -21.34 -15.81
C ARG A 262 -0.67 -21.54 -16.10
N PHE A 263 0.13 -21.76 -15.06
CA PHE A 263 1.51 -22.20 -15.15
C PHE A 263 1.93 -22.88 -13.84
N ASN A 264 2.66 -24.00 -13.94
CA ASN A 264 3.06 -24.75 -12.77
C ASN A 264 4.13 -24.00 -11.97
N HIS A 265 3.81 -23.62 -10.73
CA HIS A 265 4.69 -22.76 -9.93
C HIS A 265 6.00 -23.47 -9.52
N ALA A 266 6.01 -24.80 -9.40
CA ALA A 266 7.23 -25.55 -9.11
C ALA A 266 8.20 -25.50 -10.30
N ASN A 267 7.70 -25.68 -11.52
CA ASN A 267 8.52 -25.60 -12.73
C ASN A 267 9.13 -24.22 -12.96
N TYR A 268 8.49 -23.16 -12.44
CA TYR A 268 8.94 -21.78 -12.57
C TYR A 268 9.75 -21.30 -11.36
N GLY A 269 10.08 -22.18 -10.40
CA GLY A 269 10.85 -21.81 -9.19
C GLY A 269 10.08 -20.96 -8.17
N LEU A 270 8.76 -20.86 -8.31
CA LEU A 270 7.89 -19.99 -7.50
C LEU A 270 7.05 -20.74 -6.46
N GLN A 271 7.16 -22.08 -6.39
CA GLN A 271 6.36 -22.90 -5.47
C GLN A 271 6.46 -22.37 -4.04
N ALA A 272 5.32 -21.90 -3.52
CA ALA A 272 5.27 -21.28 -2.22
C ALA A 272 5.33 -22.32 -1.09
N LYS A 273 6.03 -21.96 -0.01
CA LYS A 273 6.04 -22.73 1.26
C LYS A 273 4.74 -22.57 2.07
N HIS A 274 3.90 -21.60 1.71
CA HIS A 274 2.62 -21.30 2.37
C HIS A 274 1.41 -21.67 1.49
N ARG A 275 0.23 -21.80 2.11
CA ARG A 275 -1.03 -22.00 1.41
C ARG A 275 -1.54 -20.70 0.79
N PHE A 276 -2.39 -20.81 -0.22
CA PHE A 276 -2.94 -19.68 -0.98
C PHE A 276 -3.57 -18.57 -0.12
N LEU A 277 -4.37 -18.92 0.90
CA LEU A 277 -5.05 -17.96 1.79
C LEU A 277 -4.19 -17.45 2.95
N SER A 278 -2.97 -17.96 3.12
CA SER A 278 -2.13 -17.70 4.29
C SER A 278 -1.18 -16.51 4.12
N HIS A 279 -1.17 -15.88 2.95
CA HIS A 279 -0.25 -14.79 2.63
C HIS A 279 -0.88 -13.81 1.64
N GLN A 280 -0.27 -12.64 1.51
CA GLN A 280 -0.74 -11.60 0.59
C GLN A 280 -0.69 -12.05 -0.88
N SER A 281 -1.71 -11.66 -1.63
CA SER A 281 -1.82 -11.91 -3.07
C SER A 281 -0.80 -11.07 -3.87
N ILE A 282 -0.05 -11.73 -4.75
CA ILE A 282 0.91 -11.11 -5.64
C ILE A 282 0.35 -11.20 -7.06
N PHE A 283 0.13 -10.05 -7.69
CA PHE A 283 -0.46 -9.94 -9.02
C PHE A 283 0.64 -9.68 -10.03
N SER A 284 0.78 -10.58 -11.01
CA SER A 284 1.59 -10.33 -12.19
C SER A 284 1.10 -11.16 -13.36
N ASP A 285 0.68 -10.46 -14.42
CA ASP A 285 0.24 -11.08 -15.66
C ASP A 285 1.46 -11.52 -16.50
N ASN A 286 2.56 -10.77 -16.46
CA ASN A 286 3.69 -10.95 -17.36
C ASN A 286 4.85 -11.77 -16.77
N LEU A 287 5.02 -11.83 -15.44
CA LEU A 287 6.18 -12.49 -14.80
C LEU A 287 6.46 -13.91 -15.33
N PRO A 288 5.45 -14.81 -15.53
CA PRO A 288 5.71 -16.13 -16.11
C PRO A 288 6.37 -16.06 -17.49
N ASN A 289 5.96 -15.13 -18.36
CA ASN A 289 6.55 -14.96 -19.69
C ASN A 289 8.02 -14.50 -19.63
N HIS A 290 8.37 -13.68 -18.64
CA HIS A 290 9.76 -13.27 -18.42
C HIS A 290 10.63 -14.41 -17.88
N ILE A 291 10.05 -15.30 -17.07
CA ILE A 291 10.75 -16.48 -16.55
C ILE A 291 11.01 -17.50 -17.64
N ILE A 292 9.98 -17.88 -18.42
CA ILE A 292 10.12 -18.92 -19.46
C ILE A 292 11.07 -18.49 -20.60
N THR A 293 11.21 -17.19 -20.84
CA THR A 293 12.15 -16.64 -21.84
C THR A 293 13.56 -16.40 -21.28
N GLY A 294 13.81 -16.74 -20.01
CA GLY A 294 15.11 -16.58 -19.35
C GLY A 294 15.49 -15.15 -18.96
N ARG A 295 14.64 -14.16 -19.25
CA ARG A 295 14.90 -12.75 -18.89
C ARG A 295 14.90 -12.52 -17.38
N VAL A 296 14.10 -13.30 -16.65
CA VAL A 296 14.09 -13.33 -15.18
C VAL A 296 14.43 -14.75 -14.73
N LEU A 297 15.52 -14.89 -13.97
CA LEU A 297 15.91 -16.15 -13.35
C LEU A 297 15.52 -16.12 -11.88
N VAL A 298 14.64 -17.04 -11.47
CA VAL A 298 14.25 -17.16 -10.06
C VAL A 298 15.36 -17.84 -9.28
N LYS A 299 15.75 -17.23 -8.16
CA LYS A 299 16.81 -17.72 -7.28
C LYS A 299 16.28 -17.86 -5.85
N PRO A 300 16.87 -18.73 -5.01
CA PRO A 300 16.58 -18.73 -3.59
C PRO A 300 17.08 -17.43 -2.93
N ASN A 301 17.01 -17.33 -1.61
CA ASN A 301 17.46 -16.14 -0.90
C ASN A 301 18.96 -15.90 -1.12
N VAL A 302 19.37 -14.63 -1.11
CA VAL A 302 20.80 -14.29 -1.10
C VAL A 302 21.36 -14.64 0.27
N LYS A 303 22.46 -15.39 0.28
CA LYS A 303 23.19 -15.80 1.48
C LYS A 303 24.25 -14.77 1.86
N GLU A 304 25.04 -14.32 0.88
CA GLU A 304 26.14 -13.38 1.08
C GLU A 304 26.39 -12.58 -0.20
N PHE A 305 26.82 -11.33 -0.05
CA PHE A 305 27.38 -10.50 -1.11
C PHE A 305 28.90 -10.44 -1.02
N THR A 306 29.54 -10.57 -2.18
CA THR A 306 30.96 -10.24 -2.34
C THR A 306 31.09 -8.80 -2.85
N PRO A 307 32.30 -8.28 -3.13
CA PRO A 307 32.44 -6.98 -3.78
C PRO A 307 31.72 -6.84 -5.14
N THR A 308 31.50 -7.93 -5.88
CA THR A 308 30.97 -7.89 -7.26
C THR A 308 29.88 -8.92 -7.56
N SER A 309 29.58 -9.82 -6.63
CA SER A 309 28.65 -10.93 -6.85
C SER A 309 27.68 -11.14 -5.69
N ALA A 310 26.59 -11.85 -5.97
CA ALA A 310 25.66 -12.37 -4.99
C ALA A 310 25.75 -13.90 -4.96
N ILE A 311 25.97 -14.46 -3.77
CA ILE A 311 25.97 -15.89 -3.50
C ILE A 311 24.61 -16.26 -2.91
N PHE A 312 23.93 -17.21 -3.53
CA PHE A 312 22.59 -17.65 -3.14
C PHE A 312 22.64 -18.87 -2.20
N GLU A 313 21.53 -19.15 -1.51
CA GLU A 313 21.43 -20.29 -0.57
C GLU A 313 21.65 -21.67 -1.22
N ASP A 314 21.46 -21.80 -2.54
CA ASP A 314 21.75 -23.03 -3.28
C ASP A 314 23.24 -23.17 -3.67
N GLY A 315 24.08 -22.21 -3.30
CA GLY A 315 25.51 -22.18 -3.62
C GLY A 315 25.82 -21.60 -5.01
N SER A 316 24.82 -21.21 -5.81
CA SER A 316 25.07 -20.49 -7.05
C SER A 316 25.60 -19.08 -6.78
N GLU A 317 26.48 -18.60 -7.64
CA GLU A 317 27.07 -17.26 -7.56
C GLU A 317 26.84 -16.55 -8.89
N GLU A 318 26.41 -15.29 -8.83
CA GLU A 318 26.17 -14.47 -10.01
C GLU A 318 26.87 -13.13 -9.84
N ILE A 319 27.52 -12.64 -10.91
CA ILE A 319 28.04 -11.26 -10.96
C ILE A 319 26.84 -10.30 -11.05
N VAL A 320 26.86 -9.23 -10.26
CA VAL A 320 25.72 -8.31 -10.12
C VAL A 320 26.22 -6.86 -10.09
N ASP A 321 25.60 -6.01 -10.90
CA ASP A 321 25.88 -4.56 -10.91
C ASP A 321 24.99 -3.79 -9.93
N ASN A 322 23.72 -4.23 -9.81
CA ASN A 322 22.72 -3.52 -9.03
C ASN A 322 21.85 -4.47 -8.20
N VAL A 323 21.45 -4.02 -7.01
CA VAL A 323 20.52 -4.74 -6.14
C VAL A 323 19.29 -3.87 -5.85
N VAL A 324 18.09 -4.41 -6.05
CA VAL A 324 16.83 -3.76 -5.69
C VAL A 324 16.19 -4.51 -4.55
N PHE A 325 16.08 -3.88 -3.39
CA PHE A 325 15.36 -4.41 -2.23
C PHE A 325 13.87 -4.10 -2.36
N ALA A 326 13.09 -5.09 -2.77
CA ALA A 326 11.62 -5.07 -2.77
C ALA A 326 11.06 -5.71 -1.49
N THR A 327 11.62 -5.30 -0.34
CA THR A 327 11.43 -5.90 0.99
C THR A 327 10.28 -5.29 1.79
N GLY A 328 9.49 -4.41 1.16
CA GLY A 328 8.26 -3.87 1.72
C GLY A 328 8.48 -2.64 2.60
N TYR A 329 7.49 -2.35 3.43
CA TYR A 329 7.41 -1.12 4.19
C TYR A 329 6.99 -1.38 5.64
N THR A 330 7.42 -0.49 6.51
CA THR A 330 6.86 -0.31 7.85
C THR A 330 6.08 0.99 7.91
N PHE A 331 5.31 1.16 8.98
CA PHE A 331 4.60 2.39 9.25
C PHE A 331 4.79 2.79 10.71
N SER A 332 4.70 4.10 10.93
CA SER A 332 4.81 4.72 12.24
C SER A 332 3.91 5.96 12.28
N PHE A 333 3.56 6.38 13.49
CA PHE A 333 2.79 7.61 13.73
C PHE A 333 3.61 8.57 14.60
N PRO A 334 4.70 9.15 14.09
CA PRO A 334 5.64 9.93 14.89
C PRO A 334 5.03 11.23 15.43
N PHE A 335 3.92 11.68 14.85
CA PHE A 335 3.15 12.81 15.33
C PHE A 335 2.21 12.46 16.50
N LEU A 336 1.96 11.20 16.80
CA LEU A 336 1.04 10.83 17.88
C LEU A 336 1.81 10.76 19.20
N ASP A 337 1.54 11.72 20.10
CA ASP A 337 2.08 11.68 21.45
C ASP A 337 1.55 10.45 22.20
N ASP A 338 2.36 9.91 23.11
CA ASP A 338 1.99 8.73 23.89
C ASP A 338 1.52 7.56 22.99
N SER A 339 2.08 7.44 21.78
CA SER A 339 1.71 6.39 20.82
C SER A 339 1.80 5.00 21.43
N SER A 340 2.76 4.74 22.33
CA SER A 340 2.90 3.48 23.06
C SER A 340 1.83 3.22 24.14
N LYS A 341 1.09 4.24 24.56
CA LYS A 341 -0.08 4.11 25.46
C LYS A 341 -1.38 4.05 24.68
N ILE A 342 -1.44 4.70 23.51
CA ILE A 342 -2.62 4.71 22.63
C ILE A 342 -2.68 3.43 21.82
N LEU A 343 -1.54 3.00 21.28
CA LEU A 343 -1.35 1.79 20.50
C LEU A 343 -0.40 0.88 21.28
N ASP A 344 -0.74 -0.40 21.40
CA ASP A 344 0.19 -1.38 21.96
C ASP A 344 1.38 -1.62 20.99
N SER A 345 2.33 -2.46 21.40
CA SER A 345 3.48 -2.83 20.55
C SER A 345 3.07 -3.47 19.22
N GLU A 346 1.88 -4.07 19.15
CA GLU A 346 1.32 -4.71 17.96
C GLU A 346 0.47 -3.74 17.12
N HIS A 347 0.31 -2.49 17.57
CA HIS A 347 -0.58 -1.49 17.00
C HIS A 347 -2.03 -1.97 16.88
N THR A 348 -2.50 -2.71 17.89
CA THR A 348 -3.86 -3.27 17.91
C THR A 348 -4.90 -2.16 17.92
N MET A 349 -5.78 -2.20 16.92
CA MET A 349 -6.91 -1.29 16.80
C MET A 349 -8.18 -2.11 16.62
N PHE A 350 -9.25 -1.75 17.34
CA PHE A 350 -10.56 -2.32 17.13
C PHE A 350 -10.99 -2.09 15.67
N LYS A 351 -11.13 -3.20 14.94
CA LYS A 351 -11.43 -3.23 13.50
C LYS A 351 -10.45 -2.45 12.62
N PHE A 352 -9.18 -2.33 13.05
CA PHE A 352 -8.16 -1.52 12.36
C PHE A 352 -8.50 -0.02 12.28
N VAL A 353 -9.33 0.49 13.19
CA VAL A 353 -9.81 1.89 13.20
C VAL A 353 -9.58 2.56 14.54
N PHE A 354 -10.13 2.03 15.62
CA PHE A 354 -10.16 2.70 16.92
C PHE A 354 -9.15 2.09 17.89
N PRO A 355 -8.29 2.89 18.53
CA PRO A 355 -7.47 2.42 19.63
C PRO A 355 -8.35 2.07 20.84
N PRO A 356 -8.38 0.79 21.30
CA PRO A 356 -9.30 0.37 22.35
C PRO A 356 -8.99 0.94 23.74
N GLN A 357 -7.78 1.47 23.94
CA GLN A 357 -7.32 2.04 25.21
C GLN A 357 -7.74 3.51 25.41
N LEU A 358 -8.38 4.15 24.42
CA LEU A 358 -8.84 5.52 24.53
C LEU A 358 -10.11 5.63 25.37
N GLU A 359 -10.13 6.61 26.27
CA GLU A 359 -11.27 6.93 27.12
C GLU A 359 -12.45 7.45 26.28
N MET A 360 -12.16 8.22 25.22
CA MET A 360 -13.13 8.79 24.29
C MET A 360 -12.83 8.33 22.86
N PRO A 361 -13.83 7.89 22.07
CA PRO A 361 -13.63 7.35 20.73
C PRO A 361 -13.50 8.47 19.68
N THR A 362 -12.58 9.42 19.89
CA THR A 362 -12.39 10.62 19.06
C THR A 362 -11.10 10.60 18.22
N LEU A 363 -10.39 9.46 18.17
CA LEU A 363 -9.25 9.24 17.28
C LEU A 363 -9.47 7.96 16.48
N ALA A 364 -9.35 8.05 15.16
CA ALA A 364 -9.57 6.93 14.25
C ALA A 364 -8.48 6.86 13.17
N PHE A 365 -8.11 5.65 12.78
CA PHE A 365 -7.17 5.38 11.69
C PHE A 365 -7.93 4.86 10.47
N ILE A 366 -7.66 5.44 9.30
CA ILE A 366 -8.44 5.18 8.08
C ILE A 366 -7.51 4.66 6.97
N GLY A 367 -7.84 3.49 6.43
CA GLY A 367 -7.08 2.86 5.35
C GLY A 367 -5.72 2.29 5.78
N ILE A 368 -5.52 2.09 7.08
CA ILE A 368 -4.32 1.45 7.65
C ILE A 368 -4.55 -0.05 7.76
N LEU A 369 -4.80 -0.66 6.61
CA LEU A 369 -4.93 -2.10 6.45
C LEU A 369 -4.59 -2.50 5.00
N GLN A 370 -4.34 -3.79 4.81
CA GLN A 370 -4.11 -4.38 3.49
C GLN A 370 -5.23 -5.38 3.16
N PRO A 371 -6.37 -4.91 2.62
CA PRO A 371 -7.40 -5.81 2.16
C PRO A 371 -6.91 -6.58 0.92
N VAL A 372 -7.50 -7.76 0.68
CA VAL A 372 -7.31 -8.48 -0.59
C VAL A 372 -7.97 -7.72 -1.76
N GLY A 373 -9.02 -6.94 -1.46
CA GLY A 373 -9.68 -6.03 -2.41
C GLY A 373 -9.10 -4.61 -2.38
N ALA A 374 -9.89 -3.63 -2.82
CA ALA A 374 -9.45 -2.25 -2.95
C ALA A 374 -9.51 -1.45 -1.64
N THR A 375 -8.54 -0.56 -1.44
CA THR A 375 -8.46 0.32 -0.25
C THR A 375 -9.52 1.41 -0.23
N ILE A 376 -9.90 1.98 -1.39
CA ILE A 376 -10.87 3.09 -1.50
C ILE A 376 -12.22 2.74 -0.85
N PRO A 377 -12.96 1.70 -1.29
CA PRO A 377 -14.27 1.39 -0.72
C PRO A 377 -14.17 0.96 0.75
N THR A 378 -13.05 0.33 1.14
CA THR A 378 -12.81 -0.06 2.53
C THR A 378 -12.63 1.16 3.43
N SER A 379 -11.81 2.12 2.99
CA SER A 379 -11.54 3.36 3.73
C SER A 379 -12.78 4.25 3.79
N GLU A 380 -13.56 4.32 2.72
CA GLU A 380 -14.85 5.02 2.70
C GLU A 380 -15.81 4.46 3.76
N LEU A 381 -15.96 3.13 3.83
CA LEU A 381 -16.80 2.51 4.86
C LEU A 381 -16.28 2.75 6.28
N GLN A 382 -14.95 2.73 6.48
CA GLN A 382 -14.36 3.12 7.76
C GLN A 382 -14.70 4.56 8.11
N SER A 383 -14.56 5.50 7.17
CA SER A 383 -14.89 6.91 7.38
C SER A 383 -16.36 7.12 7.72
N ARG A 384 -17.29 6.50 6.97
CA ARG A 384 -18.74 6.57 7.26
C ARG A 384 -19.09 6.06 8.65
N TRP A 385 -18.43 5.00 9.11
CA TRP A 385 -18.64 4.48 10.46
C TRP A 385 -18.07 5.44 11.51
N VAL A 386 -16.84 5.92 11.30
CA VAL A 386 -16.14 6.81 12.23
C VAL A 386 -16.88 8.12 12.46
N THR A 387 -17.38 8.74 11.40
CA THR A 387 -18.09 10.02 11.51
C THR A 387 -19.37 9.89 12.33
N ARG A 388 -20.08 8.76 12.23
CA ARG A 388 -21.24 8.43 13.08
C ARG A 388 -20.88 8.20 14.54
N VAL A 389 -19.75 7.54 14.79
CA VAL A 389 -19.23 7.41 16.16
C VAL A 389 -18.88 8.79 16.73
N PHE A 390 -18.28 9.68 15.93
CA PHE A 390 -17.95 11.04 16.35
C PHE A 390 -19.19 11.90 16.63
N THR A 391 -20.31 11.72 15.90
CA THR A 391 -21.57 12.42 16.17
C THR A 391 -22.37 11.78 17.31
N GLY A 392 -22.11 10.50 17.63
CA GLY A 392 -22.86 9.73 18.62
C GLY A 392 -24.17 9.15 18.10
N SER A 393 -24.30 9.02 16.76
CA SER A 393 -25.49 8.54 16.04
C SER A 393 -25.56 7.03 15.87
#